data_AF-A0A2V9IAW2-F1
#
_entry.id   AF-A0A2V9IAW2-F1
#
_cell.length_a   1.000
_cell.length_b   1.000
_cell.length_c   1.000
_cell.angle_alpha   90.00
_cell.angle_beta   90.00
_cell.angle_gamma   90.00
#
_symmetry.space_group_name_H-M   'P 1'
#
loop_
_entity.id
_entity.type
_entity.pdbx_description
1 polymer ?
#
loop_
_entity_poly.entity_id
_entity_poly.type
_entity_poly.pdbx_seq_one_letter_code
_entity_poly.pdbx_strand_id
1 'polypeptide(L)'
;MRHIVTAHSEWEQRGKESCSPPSSTSPHNRKDEGEYNPLVLAIIARALEKTTIASDTRRVHLDVFESSACVVGLRATQTMVRHGHMEPWLRNHSCAVQRLLSKLERTRKRGKTAFIRLHGSAAFTVSSQRWQQGLRFVRSFFLSCTCRHPPFGETGTRGRRKRMVASWVEKFRLELPAAGIEVPPEAQLRDLVKRALRSGRRFIDYYGLKTARDHHDLLHERIWNFVADRCRRQRKKDGLSRSYLSK
;
A
#
# COMPACT_ATOMS: atom_id res chain seq x y z
N MET A 1 -7.66 14.41 9.56
CA MET A 1 -8.87 13.91 10.27
C MET A 1 -10.14 14.68 9.93
N ARG A 2 -10.08 15.94 9.47
CA ARG A 2 -11.25 16.66 8.91
C ARG A 2 -12.03 15.85 7.87
N HIS A 3 -11.32 15.14 6.98
CA HIS A 3 -11.94 14.26 5.98
C HIS A 3 -12.90 13.19 6.54
N ILE A 4 -12.65 12.64 7.73
CA ILE A 4 -13.56 11.62 8.32
C ILE A 4 -14.83 12.28 8.85
N VAL A 5 -14.68 13.45 9.48
CA VAL A 5 -15.81 14.24 10.00
C VAL A 5 -16.64 14.79 8.83
N THR A 6 -16.00 15.33 7.79
CA THR A 6 -16.66 15.79 6.57
C THR A 6 -17.40 14.64 5.87
N ALA A 7 -16.74 13.48 5.70
CA ALA A 7 -17.40 12.32 5.10
C ALA A 7 -18.57 11.79 5.93
N HIS A 8 -18.52 11.92 7.27
CA HIS A 8 -19.64 11.58 8.14
C HIS A 8 -20.81 12.57 8.00
N SER A 9 -20.55 13.88 8.00
CA SER A 9 -21.58 14.90 7.78
C SER A 9 -22.21 14.78 6.40
N GLU A 10 -21.42 14.51 5.36
CA GLU A 10 -21.92 14.22 4.01
C GLU A 10 -22.76 12.94 3.96
N TRP A 11 -22.44 11.93 4.78
CA TRP A 11 -23.24 10.72 4.92
C TRP A 11 -24.58 10.99 5.65
N GLU A 12 -24.56 11.75 6.76
CA GLU A 12 -25.77 12.13 7.49
C GLU A 12 -26.72 12.96 6.63
N GLN A 13 -26.19 13.90 5.83
CA GLN A 13 -26.98 14.72 4.91
C GLN A 13 -27.66 13.94 3.79
N ARG A 14 -27.10 12.79 3.38
CA ARG A 14 -27.67 11.96 2.29
C ARG A 14 -28.77 11.01 2.75
N GLY A 15 -29.01 10.91 4.06
CA GLY A 15 -30.02 10.02 4.64
C GLY A 15 -29.58 8.54 4.65
N LYS A 16 -29.94 7.84 5.73
CA LYS A 16 -29.56 6.43 5.98
C LYS A 16 -30.01 5.45 4.89
N GLU A 17 -31.04 5.80 4.12
CA GLU A 17 -31.69 4.91 3.14
C GLU A 17 -31.24 5.13 1.69
N SER A 18 -30.65 6.28 1.36
CA SER A 18 -30.45 6.71 -0.05
C SER A 18 -29.08 6.36 -0.64
N CYS A 19 -28.18 5.76 0.15
CA CYS A 19 -26.80 5.53 -0.28
C CYS A 19 -26.24 4.20 0.24
N SER A 20 -26.84 3.08 -0.18
CA SER A 20 -25.96 2.04 -0.75
C SER A 20 -25.11 2.76 -1.80
N PRO A 21 -23.77 2.71 -1.72
CA PRO A 21 -22.94 3.53 -2.59
C PRO A 21 -23.39 3.26 -4.03
N PRO A 22 -23.63 4.30 -4.86
CA PRO A 22 -24.06 4.10 -6.24
C PRO A 22 -23.07 3.10 -6.81
N SER A 23 -23.60 1.94 -7.19
CA SER A 23 -22.88 0.74 -7.59
C SER A 23 -21.61 1.14 -8.33
N SER A 24 -20.52 1.22 -7.58
CA SER A 24 -19.24 1.63 -8.12
C SER A 24 -18.90 0.55 -9.10
N THR A 25 -18.75 0.93 -10.36
CA THR A 25 -18.44 0.09 -11.53
C THR A 25 -17.08 -0.62 -11.45
N SER A 26 -16.59 -0.91 -10.25
CA SER A 26 -15.44 -1.77 -9.99
C SER A 26 -15.93 -3.22 -9.80
N PRO A 27 -15.74 -4.12 -10.78
CA PRO A 27 -16.35 -5.45 -10.84
C PRO A 27 -15.62 -6.50 -9.98
N HIS A 28 -15.04 -6.10 -8.85
CA HIS A 28 -14.34 -7.04 -7.96
C HIS A 28 -14.90 -6.99 -6.54
N ASN A 29 -15.93 -7.81 -6.32
CA ASN A 29 -16.22 -8.54 -5.08
C ASN A 29 -16.06 -7.74 -3.77
N ARG A 30 -16.96 -6.80 -3.48
CA ARG A 30 -17.16 -6.33 -2.10
C ARG A 30 -18.15 -7.26 -1.38
N LYS A 31 -17.67 -8.43 -0.94
CA LYS A 31 -18.41 -9.37 -0.07
C LYS A 31 -18.47 -8.94 1.41
N ASP A 32 -18.03 -7.73 1.74
CA ASP A 32 -17.92 -7.23 3.12
C ASP A 32 -18.54 -5.82 3.23
N GLU A 33 -19.85 -5.74 3.01
CA GLU A 33 -20.64 -4.57 3.42
C GLU A 33 -20.84 -4.66 4.93
N GLY A 34 -19.97 -3.98 5.70
CA GLY A 34 -20.25 -3.80 7.12
C GLY A 34 -21.48 -2.90 7.30
N GLU A 35 -22.27 -3.13 8.34
CA GLU A 35 -23.42 -2.30 8.66
C GLU A 35 -23.01 -1.03 9.42
N TYR A 36 -23.77 0.05 9.20
CA TYR A 36 -23.64 1.26 10.00
C TYR A 36 -23.88 0.93 11.48
N ASN A 37 -22.91 1.27 12.32
CA ASN A 37 -23.00 1.03 13.75
C ASN A 37 -22.72 2.33 14.53
N PRO A 38 -23.74 2.98 15.12
CA PRO A 38 -23.58 4.26 15.80
C PRO A 38 -22.65 4.16 17.03
N LEU A 39 -22.59 2.98 17.66
CA LEU A 39 -21.68 2.73 18.79
C LEU A 39 -20.21 2.83 18.36
N VAL A 40 -19.88 2.30 17.17
CA VAL A 40 -18.51 2.36 16.62
C VAL A 40 -18.12 3.79 16.28
N LEU A 41 -19.02 4.57 15.69
CA LEU A 41 -18.77 5.98 15.40
C LEU A 41 -18.64 6.81 16.68
N ALA A 42 -19.45 6.53 17.71
CA ALA A 42 -19.31 7.15 19.01
C ALA A 42 -17.94 6.85 19.65
N ILE A 43 -17.44 5.61 19.54
CA ILE A 43 -16.08 5.25 20.01
C ILE A 43 -15.02 6.05 19.23
N ILE A 44 -15.16 6.18 17.91
CA ILE A 44 -14.24 6.96 17.08
C ILE A 44 -14.29 8.44 17.48
N ALA A 45 -15.48 9.02 17.62
CA ALA A 45 -15.69 10.40 18.02
C ALA A 45 -15.08 10.69 19.39
N ARG A 46 -15.32 9.84 20.39
CA ARG A 46 -14.69 9.96 21.72
C ARG A 46 -13.18 9.85 21.67
N ALA A 47 -12.64 8.92 20.87
CA ALA A 47 -11.20 8.81 20.68
C ALA A 47 -10.62 10.08 20.07
N LEU A 48 -11.31 10.68 19.09
CA LEU A 48 -10.92 11.96 18.48
C LEU A 48 -10.91 13.07 19.53
N GLU A 49 -12.02 13.27 20.24
CA GLU A 49 -12.19 14.30 21.26
C GLU A 49 -11.09 14.21 22.35
N LYS A 50 -10.86 13.01 22.89
CA LYS A 50 -9.79 12.77 23.86
C LYS A 50 -8.41 13.12 23.32
N THR A 51 -8.15 12.82 22.05
CA THR A 51 -6.85 13.14 21.43
C THR A 51 -6.69 14.60 21.04
N THR A 52 -7.78 15.31 20.76
CA THR A 52 -7.75 16.75 20.44
C THR A 52 -7.56 17.59 21.69
N ILE A 53 -8.26 17.28 22.78
CA ILE A 53 -8.11 18.00 24.07
C ILE A 53 -6.72 17.77 24.68
N ALA A 54 -6.12 16.61 24.39
CA ALA A 54 -4.81 16.25 24.88
C ALA A 54 -3.63 16.94 24.20
N SER A 55 -3.86 17.82 23.22
CA SER A 55 -2.78 18.71 22.76
C SER A 55 -2.24 19.56 23.91
N ASP A 56 -3.06 19.80 24.94
CA ASP A 56 -2.76 20.75 26.02
C ASP A 56 -2.51 20.06 27.38
N THR A 57 -2.80 18.76 27.50
CA THR A 57 -2.71 18.02 28.78
C THR A 57 -1.83 16.76 28.70
N ARG A 58 -1.12 16.45 29.80
CA ARG A 58 0.09 15.62 29.78
C ARG A 58 -0.10 14.12 29.48
N ARG A 59 -1.30 13.52 29.50
CA ARG A 59 -1.51 12.07 29.15
C ARG A 59 -2.95 11.77 28.74
N VAL A 60 -3.13 10.99 27.66
CA VAL A 60 -4.45 10.48 27.22
C VAL A 60 -4.66 9.06 27.69
N HIS A 61 -5.78 8.81 28.36
CA HIS A 61 -6.24 7.45 28.66
C HIS A 61 -7.20 6.98 27.57
N LEU A 62 -6.77 5.98 26.80
CA LEU A 62 -7.57 5.35 25.75
C LEU A 62 -7.95 3.93 26.19
N ASP A 63 -9.22 3.58 26.06
CA ASP A 63 -9.67 2.20 26.22
C ASP A 63 -9.17 1.31 25.06
N VAL A 64 -9.51 0.01 25.10
CA VAL A 64 -9.08 -0.96 24.08
C VAL A 64 -9.63 -0.66 22.68
N PHE A 65 -10.88 -0.18 22.58
CA PHE A 65 -11.56 0.09 21.32
C PHE A 65 -11.18 1.47 20.78
N GLU A 66 -11.05 2.49 21.64
CA GLU A 66 -10.51 3.81 21.32
C GLU A 66 -9.06 3.69 20.82
N SER A 67 -8.21 2.92 21.51
CA SER A 67 -6.85 2.63 21.04
C SER A 67 -6.87 1.93 19.68
N SER A 68 -7.81 1.00 19.45
CA SER A 68 -7.98 0.35 18.16
C SER A 68 -8.45 1.33 17.07
N ALA A 69 -9.32 2.28 17.40
CA ALA A 69 -9.78 3.34 16.50
C ALA A 69 -8.60 4.20 16.06
N CYS A 70 -7.76 4.64 17.00
CA CYS A 70 -6.56 5.41 16.70
C CYS A 70 -5.58 4.66 15.79
N VAL A 71 -5.36 3.35 16.01
CA VAL A 71 -4.52 2.52 15.13
C VAL A 71 -5.07 2.48 13.71
N VAL A 72 -6.38 2.30 13.56
CA VAL A 72 -7.05 2.26 12.25
C VAL A 72 -6.92 3.60 11.54
N GLY A 73 -7.24 4.72 12.22
CA GLY A 73 -7.10 6.07 11.64
C GLY A 73 -5.67 6.42 11.27
N LEU A 74 -4.69 5.98 12.06
CA LEU A 74 -3.27 6.19 11.80
C LEU A 74 -2.80 5.44 10.55
N ARG A 75 -3.20 4.17 10.39
CA ARG A 75 -2.87 3.36 9.20
C ARG A 75 -3.53 3.92 7.94
N ALA A 76 -4.76 4.41 8.04
CA ALA A 76 -5.44 5.08 6.94
C ALA A 76 -4.73 6.37 6.54
N THR A 77 -4.39 7.23 7.51
CA THR A 77 -3.63 8.46 7.28
C THR A 77 -2.29 8.16 6.61
N GLN A 78 -1.54 7.17 7.12
CA GLN A 78 -0.29 6.74 6.49
C GLN A 78 -0.49 6.28 5.04
N THR A 79 -1.60 5.61 4.75
CA THR A 79 -1.93 5.17 3.39
C THR A 79 -2.22 6.37 2.49
N MET A 80 -3.01 7.33 2.97
CA MET A 80 -3.30 8.58 2.24
C MET A 80 -2.02 9.38 1.94
N VAL A 81 -1.11 9.50 2.91
CA VAL A 81 0.20 10.14 2.70
C VAL A 81 1.04 9.37 1.69
N ARG A 82 1.09 8.03 1.76
CA ARG A 82 1.84 7.20 0.81
C ARG A 82 1.31 7.28 -0.62
N HIS A 83 0.02 7.53 -0.79
CA HIS A 83 -0.62 7.71 -2.09
C HIS A 83 -0.59 9.17 -2.57
N GLY A 84 -0.06 10.10 -1.77
CA GLY A 84 0.06 11.52 -2.13
C GLY A 84 -1.22 12.34 -1.95
N HIS A 85 -2.22 11.82 -1.24
CA HIS A 85 -3.46 12.56 -0.96
C HIS A 85 -3.36 13.49 0.24
N MET A 86 -2.31 13.32 1.05
CA MET A 86 -2.04 14.14 2.22
C MET A 86 -0.55 14.40 2.31
N GLU A 87 -0.18 15.59 2.75
CA GLU A 87 1.20 15.89 3.05
C GLU A 87 1.65 15.17 4.33
N PRO A 88 2.92 14.70 4.40
CA PRO A 88 3.48 14.18 5.63
C PRO A 88 3.50 15.26 6.71
N TRP A 89 3.02 14.92 7.91
CA TRP A 89 2.97 15.87 9.03
C TRP A 89 4.33 16.33 9.59
N LEU A 90 5.42 15.62 9.27
CA LEU A 90 6.77 15.79 9.84
C LEU A 90 7.78 15.25 8.81
N ARG A 91 8.99 15.81 8.79
CA ARG A 91 10.08 15.34 7.92
C ARG A 91 10.38 13.84 8.08
N ASN A 92 10.23 13.31 9.30
CA ASN A 92 10.43 11.89 9.63
C ASN A 92 9.11 11.10 9.78
N HIS A 93 8.05 11.51 9.09
CA HIS A 93 6.69 10.97 9.20
C HIS A 93 6.64 9.44 9.33
N SER A 94 7.29 8.71 8.42
CA SER A 94 7.29 7.23 8.44
C SER A 94 7.81 6.64 9.75
N CYS A 95 8.89 7.19 10.31
CA CYS A 95 9.45 6.73 11.58
C CYS A 95 8.53 7.11 12.76
N ALA A 96 8.01 8.34 12.76
CA ALA A 96 7.09 8.83 13.79
C ALA A 96 5.80 8.00 13.84
N VAL A 97 5.21 7.69 12.67
CA VAL A 97 4.04 6.81 12.55
C VAL A 97 4.33 5.44 13.12
N GLN A 98 5.46 4.81 12.78
CA GLN A 98 5.82 3.49 13.31
C GLN A 98 5.97 3.47 14.83
N ARG A 99 6.62 4.50 15.39
CA ARG A 99 6.75 4.66 16.85
C ARG A 99 5.38 4.82 17.51
N LEU A 100 4.51 5.64 16.94
CA LEU A 100 3.16 5.87 17.45
C LEU A 100 2.29 4.61 17.35
N LEU A 101 2.30 3.90 16.22
CA LEU A 101 1.63 2.61 16.05
C LEU A 101 2.09 1.61 17.12
N SER A 102 3.40 1.48 17.32
CA SER A 102 3.96 0.58 18.33
C SER A 102 3.54 0.95 19.75
N LYS A 103 3.34 2.24 20.04
CA LYS A 103 2.83 2.71 21.34
C LYS A 103 1.34 2.38 21.49
N LEU A 104 0.52 2.71 20.50
CA LEU A 104 -0.92 2.44 20.50
C LEU A 104 -1.22 0.94 20.58
N GLU A 105 -0.46 0.09 19.89
CA GLU A 105 -0.63 -1.36 19.96
C GLU A 105 -0.29 -1.92 21.34
N ARG A 106 0.74 -1.37 22.00
CA ARG A 106 1.06 -1.72 23.41
C ARG A 106 -0.07 -1.28 24.35
N THR A 107 -0.57 -0.05 24.20
CA THR A 107 -1.72 0.45 24.98
C THR A 107 -2.95 -0.44 24.77
N ARG A 108 -3.28 -0.77 23.52
CA ARG A 108 -4.39 -1.66 23.17
C ARG A 108 -4.24 -3.04 23.82
N LYS A 109 -3.05 -3.65 23.78
CA LYS A 109 -2.79 -4.94 24.43
C LYS A 109 -3.03 -4.88 25.93
N ARG A 110 -2.53 -3.83 26.60
CA ARG A 110 -2.78 -3.59 28.04
C ARG A 110 -4.27 -3.38 28.33
N GLY A 111 -4.93 -2.55 27.53
CA GLY A 111 -6.37 -2.29 27.64
C GLY A 111 -7.21 -3.56 27.47
N LYS A 112 -6.85 -4.43 26.52
CA LYS A 112 -7.48 -5.76 26.37
C LYS A 112 -7.32 -6.59 27.64
N THR A 113 -6.11 -6.71 28.18
CA THR A 113 -5.86 -7.48 29.40
C THR A 113 -6.65 -6.93 30.58
N ALA A 114 -6.68 -5.61 30.75
CA ALA A 114 -7.46 -4.96 31.79
C ALA A 114 -8.96 -5.24 31.62
N PHE A 115 -9.50 -5.07 30.41
CA PHE A 115 -10.90 -5.34 30.10
C PHE A 115 -11.29 -6.79 30.42
N ILE A 116 -10.46 -7.76 30.02
CA ILE A 116 -10.71 -9.19 30.29
C ILE A 116 -10.68 -9.47 31.80
N ARG A 117 -9.78 -8.84 32.55
CA ARG A 117 -9.73 -9.00 34.01
C ARG A 117 -10.98 -8.44 34.70
N LEU A 118 -11.50 -7.32 34.20
CA LEU A 118 -12.66 -6.62 34.79
C LEU A 118 -14.00 -7.23 34.38
N HIS A 119 -14.15 -7.64 33.12
CA HIS A 119 -15.45 -8.03 32.54
C HIS A 119 -15.51 -9.48 32.03
N GLY A 120 -14.39 -10.21 32.10
CA GLY A 120 -14.28 -11.57 31.58
C GLY A 120 -13.98 -11.65 30.09
N SER A 121 -13.53 -12.84 29.66
CA SER A 121 -13.15 -13.12 28.28
C SER A 121 -14.36 -13.16 27.33
N ALA A 122 -15.49 -13.70 27.79
CA ALA A 122 -16.72 -13.79 27.00
C ALA A 122 -17.25 -12.41 26.60
N ALA A 123 -17.30 -11.46 27.55
CA ALA A 123 -17.70 -10.08 27.29
C ALA A 123 -16.77 -9.42 26.25
N PHE A 124 -15.45 -9.63 26.38
CA PHE A 124 -14.49 -9.10 25.41
C PHE A 124 -14.74 -9.63 24.00
N THR A 125 -15.03 -10.93 23.85
CA THR A 125 -15.32 -11.55 22.55
C THR A 125 -16.52 -10.90 21.88
N VAL A 126 -17.63 -10.73 22.62
CA VAL A 126 -18.85 -10.08 22.10
C VAL A 126 -18.57 -8.64 21.69
N SER A 127 -17.94 -7.84 22.55
CA SER A 127 -17.59 -6.45 22.23
C SER A 127 -16.62 -6.36 21.04
N SER A 128 -15.64 -7.26 20.96
CA SER A 128 -14.69 -7.33 19.85
C SER A 128 -15.37 -7.69 18.53
N GLN A 129 -16.34 -8.60 18.52
CA GLN A 129 -17.10 -8.93 17.31
C GLN A 129 -17.89 -7.74 16.79
N ARG A 130 -18.63 -7.04 17.68
CA ARG A 130 -19.36 -5.81 17.34
C ARG A 130 -18.43 -4.73 16.79
N TRP A 131 -17.26 -4.56 17.42
CA TRP A 131 -16.23 -3.65 16.96
C TRP A 131 -15.69 -4.01 15.57
N GLN A 132 -15.42 -5.29 15.30
CA GLN A 132 -14.96 -5.73 13.97
C GLN A 132 -16.00 -5.49 12.88
N GLN A 133 -17.29 -5.74 13.16
CA GLN A 133 -18.38 -5.47 12.21
C GLN A 133 -18.41 -3.98 11.82
N GLY A 134 -18.42 -3.07 12.79
CA GLY A 134 -18.40 -1.64 12.48
C GLY A 134 -17.08 -1.18 11.84
N LEU A 135 -15.93 -1.81 12.15
CA LEU A 135 -14.68 -1.52 11.45
C LEU A 135 -14.70 -1.92 9.97
N ARG A 136 -15.46 -2.96 9.58
CA ARG A 136 -15.64 -3.29 8.15
C ARG A 136 -16.32 -2.15 7.42
N PHE A 137 -17.41 -1.61 7.98
CA PHE A 137 -18.09 -0.43 7.45
C PHE A 137 -17.12 0.75 7.32
N VAL A 138 -16.42 1.09 8.40
CA VAL A 138 -15.49 2.23 8.39
C VAL A 138 -14.38 2.07 7.35
N ARG A 139 -13.83 0.85 7.19
CA ARG A 139 -12.81 0.59 6.16
C ARG A 139 -13.35 0.73 4.74
N SER A 140 -14.53 0.20 4.48
CA SER A 140 -15.14 0.20 3.15
C SER A 140 -15.60 1.59 2.70
N PHE A 141 -16.02 2.45 3.64
CA PHE A 141 -16.61 3.75 3.33
C PHE A 141 -15.68 4.95 3.59
N PHE A 142 -14.94 4.95 4.70
CA PHE A 142 -14.16 6.13 5.10
C PHE A 142 -12.65 6.01 4.85
N LEU A 143 -12.12 4.79 4.77
CA LEU A 143 -10.67 4.54 4.71
C LEU A 143 -10.21 3.89 3.41
N SER A 144 -11.12 3.62 2.47
CA SER A 144 -10.76 3.16 1.14
C SER A 144 -10.28 4.36 0.31
N CYS A 145 -9.02 4.34 -0.12
CA CYS A 145 -8.60 5.23 -1.19
C CYS A 145 -9.23 4.77 -2.49
N THR A 146 -9.97 5.64 -3.18
CA THR A 146 -10.50 5.39 -4.54
C THR A 146 -9.45 5.60 -5.62
N CYS A 147 -8.32 6.22 -5.28
CA CYS A 147 -7.13 6.19 -6.09
C CYS A 147 -6.81 4.71 -6.38
N ARG A 148 -6.73 4.29 -7.64
CA ARG A 148 -6.47 2.90 -8.07
C ARG A 148 -5.08 2.36 -7.65
N HIS A 149 -4.47 2.93 -6.61
CA HIS A 149 -3.31 2.40 -5.91
C HIS A 149 -3.76 1.18 -5.09
N PRO A 150 -3.24 -0.02 -5.39
CA PRO A 150 -3.70 -1.24 -4.74
C PRO A 150 -3.52 -1.17 -3.21
N PRO A 151 -4.59 -1.49 -2.44
CA PRO A 151 -4.56 -1.42 -1.00
C PRO A 151 -3.64 -2.52 -0.45
N PHE A 152 -2.78 -2.16 0.50
CA PHE A 152 -2.02 -3.06 1.38
C PHE A 152 -1.44 -4.34 0.74
N GLY A 153 -0.18 -4.26 0.28
CA GLY A 153 0.62 -5.46 -0.03
C GLY A 153 1.48 -5.31 -1.29
N GLU A 154 0.95 -4.64 -2.31
CA GLU A 154 1.71 -4.42 -3.56
C GLU A 154 2.61 -3.18 -3.53
N THR A 155 2.47 -2.34 -2.52
CA THR A 155 3.32 -1.15 -2.29
C THR A 155 4.59 -1.47 -1.49
N GLY A 156 4.82 -2.73 -1.12
CA GLY A 156 6.13 -3.17 -0.66
C GLY A 156 7.17 -3.00 -1.78
N THR A 157 8.44 -2.79 -1.43
CA THR A 157 9.56 -2.78 -2.39
C THR A 157 9.51 -3.99 -3.34
N ARG A 158 9.06 -5.15 -2.84
CA ARG A 158 8.86 -6.39 -3.62
C ARG A 158 7.76 -6.27 -4.68
N GLY A 159 6.58 -5.72 -4.33
CA GLY A 159 5.46 -5.55 -5.25
C GLY A 159 5.73 -4.49 -6.33
N ARG A 160 6.32 -3.35 -5.93
CA ARG A 160 6.80 -2.32 -6.87
C ARG A 160 7.82 -2.91 -7.85
N ARG A 161 8.79 -3.70 -7.37
CA ARG A 161 9.78 -4.36 -8.23
C ARG A 161 9.15 -5.35 -9.19
N LYS A 162 8.15 -6.14 -8.76
CA LYS A 162 7.43 -7.08 -9.63
C LYS A 162 6.74 -6.37 -10.80
N ARG A 163 6.03 -5.27 -10.53
CA ARG A 163 5.36 -4.47 -11.56
C ARG A 163 6.35 -3.78 -12.50
N MET A 164 7.42 -3.23 -11.95
CA MET A 164 8.50 -2.64 -12.75
C MET A 164 9.10 -3.67 -13.70
N VAL A 165 9.46 -4.87 -13.21
CA VAL A 165 9.95 -5.96 -14.06
C VAL A 165 8.92 -6.34 -15.12
N ALA A 166 7.64 -6.49 -14.77
CA ALA A 166 6.60 -6.82 -15.74
C ALA A 166 6.46 -5.76 -16.85
N SER A 167 6.41 -4.48 -16.47
CA SER A 167 6.35 -3.36 -17.42
C SER A 167 7.55 -3.34 -18.37
N TRP A 168 8.75 -3.58 -17.87
CA TRP A 168 9.96 -3.69 -18.70
C TRP A 168 9.92 -4.91 -19.62
N VAL A 169 9.43 -6.06 -19.15
CA VAL A 169 9.28 -7.27 -19.98
C VAL A 169 8.33 -7.02 -21.15
N GLU A 170 7.18 -6.40 -20.92
CA GLU A 170 6.26 -6.04 -22.00
C GLU A 170 6.91 -5.05 -22.98
N LYS A 171 7.64 -4.06 -22.47
CA LYS A 171 8.38 -3.12 -23.33
C LYS A 171 9.41 -3.81 -24.22
N PHE A 172 10.23 -4.71 -23.65
CA PHE A 172 11.21 -5.47 -24.41
C PHE A 172 10.59 -6.44 -25.42
N ARG A 173 9.40 -6.99 -25.17
CA ARG A 173 8.68 -7.83 -26.14
C ARG A 173 8.34 -7.07 -27.42
N LEU A 174 8.09 -5.77 -27.33
CA LEU A 174 7.77 -4.93 -28.47
C LEU A 174 9.04 -4.40 -29.15
N GLU A 175 9.99 -3.92 -28.36
CA GLU A 175 11.17 -3.23 -28.89
C GLU A 175 12.24 -4.19 -29.44
N LEU A 176 12.43 -5.40 -28.86
CA LEU A 176 13.48 -6.32 -29.32
C LEU A 176 13.24 -6.80 -30.76
N PRO A 177 12.02 -7.24 -31.14
CA PRO A 177 11.72 -7.57 -32.53
C PRO A 177 11.89 -6.37 -33.47
N ALA A 178 11.48 -5.17 -33.04
CA ALA A 178 11.66 -3.95 -33.82
C ALA A 178 13.14 -3.65 -34.11
N ALA A 179 14.05 -4.06 -33.22
CA ALA A 179 15.49 -3.97 -33.41
C ALA A 179 16.11 -5.19 -34.11
N GLY A 180 15.31 -6.12 -34.64
CA GLY A 180 15.78 -7.35 -35.28
C GLY A 180 16.40 -8.37 -34.31
N ILE A 181 16.08 -8.28 -33.02
CA ILE A 181 16.58 -9.16 -31.97
C ILE A 181 15.49 -10.17 -31.59
N GLU A 182 15.85 -11.45 -31.62
CA GLU A 182 14.95 -12.52 -31.19
C GLU A 182 14.64 -12.41 -29.69
N VAL A 183 13.36 -12.57 -29.34
CA VAL A 183 12.90 -12.46 -27.95
C VAL A 183 13.16 -13.78 -27.23
N PRO A 184 13.95 -13.79 -26.14
CA PRO A 184 14.19 -15.01 -25.39
C PRO A 184 12.93 -15.47 -24.65
N PRO A 185 12.86 -16.75 -24.21
CA PRO A 185 11.75 -17.27 -23.41
C PRO A 185 11.47 -16.39 -22.19
N GLU A 186 10.19 -16.29 -21.80
CA GLU A 186 9.75 -15.31 -20.79
C GLU A 186 10.54 -15.38 -19.47
N ALA A 187 10.86 -16.59 -18.99
CA ALA A 187 11.64 -16.78 -17.77
C ALA A 187 13.05 -16.16 -17.89
N GLN A 188 13.70 -16.31 -19.05
CA GLN A 188 15.01 -15.76 -19.33
C GLN A 188 14.95 -14.25 -19.50
N LEU A 189 13.95 -13.73 -20.24
CA LEU A 189 13.73 -12.29 -20.39
C LEU A 189 13.51 -11.61 -19.04
N ARG A 190 12.67 -12.20 -18.18
CA ARG A 190 12.45 -11.71 -16.80
C ARG A 190 13.75 -11.67 -16.00
N ASP A 191 14.63 -12.65 -16.14
CA ASP A 191 15.90 -12.66 -15.42
C ASP A 191 16.90 -11.61 -15.96
N LEU A 192 16.99 -11.45 -17.28
CA LEU A 192 17.78 -10.39 -17.91
C LEU A 192 17.33 -9.00 -17.45
N VAL A 193 16.02 -8.74 -17.45
CA VAL A 193 15.44 -7.48 -16.93
C VAL A 193 15.77 -7.29 -15.45
N LYS A 194 15.65 -8.32 -14.60
CA LYS A 194 16.01 -8.22 -13.18
C LYS A 194 17.50 -7.89 -12.97
N ARG A 195 18.39 -8.38 -13.83
CA ARG A 195 19.84 -8.07 -13.79
C ARG A 195 20.11 -6.66 -14.33
N ALA A 196 19.46 -6.26 -15.42
CA ALA A 196 19.57 -4.92 -15.99
C ALA A 196 19.11 -3.85 -14.99
N LEU A 197 17.98 -4.07 -14.31
CA LEU A 197 17.49 -3.18 -13.25
C LEU A 197 18.44 -3.10 -12.04
N ARG A 198 19.22 -4.16 -11.75
CA ARG A 198 20.30 -4.08 -10.74
C ARG A 198 21.45 -3.19 -11.21
N SER A 199 21.81 -3.24 -12.50
CA SER A 199 22.79 -2.32 -13.10
C SER A 199 22.28 -0.87 -13.07
N GLY A 200 21.03 -0.63 -13.47
CA GLY A 200 20.40 0.69 -13.37
C GLY A 200 20.30 1.20 -11.93
N ARG A 201 20.09 0.32 -10.96
CA ARG A 201 20.13 0.70 -9.54
C ARG A 201 21.50 1.24 -9.12
N ARG A 202 22.61 0.61 -9.55
CA ARG A 202 23.97 1.12 -9.27
C ARG A 202 24.21 2.49 -9.89
N PHE A 203 23.64 2.75 -11.08
CA PHE A 203 23.68 4.08 -11.70
C PHE A 203 22.96 5.12 -10.83
N ILE A 204 21.75 4.81 -10.35
CA ILE A 204 21.00 5.67 -9.42
C ILE A 204 21.79 5.91 -8.13
N ASP A 205 22.42 4.87 -7.58
CA ASP A 205 23.18 4.99 -6.33
C ASP A 205 24.44 5.85 -6.51
N TYR A 206 25.07 5.86 -7.70
CA TYR A 206 26.26 6.66 -8.01
C TYR A 206 25.94 8.13 -8.36
N TYR A 207 24.98 8.37 -9.25
CA TYR A 207 24.66 9.72 -9.75
C TYR A 207 23.52 10.40 -8.99
N GLY A 208 22.82 9.68 -8.11
CA GLY A 208 21.67 10.17 -7.38
C GLY A 208 20.33 10.02 -8.12
N LEU A 209 19.24 9.97 -7.35
CA LEU A 209 17.90 9.76 -7.87
C LEU A 209 17.39 10.93 -8.73
N LYS A 210 17.82 12.16 -8.43
CA LYS A 210 17.42 13.36 -9.18
C LYS A 210 17.97 13.30 -10.61
N THR A 211 19.28 13.11 -10.76
CA THR A 211 19.97 12.93 -12.04
C THR A 211 19.37 11.78 -12.86
N ALA A 212 19.04 10.66 -12.23
CA ALA A 212 18.40 9.54 -12.93
C ALA A 212 16.98 9.82 -13.42
N ARG A 213 16.26 10.78 -12.81
CA ARG A 213 14.94 11.24 -13.30
C ARG A 213 15.10 12.24 -14.43
N ASP A 214 16.01 13.20 -14.25
CA ASP A 214 16.26 14.26 -15.22
C ASP A 214 16.85 13.68 -16.53
N HIS A 215 17.57 12.55 -16.43
CA HIS A 215 18.13 11.82 -17.56
C HIS A 215 17.54 10.40 -17.70
N HIS A 216 16.22 10.31 -17.70
CA HIS A 216 15.50 9.03 -17.81
C HIS A 216 15.90 8.21 -19.07
N ASP A 217 16.25 8.88 -20.16
CA ASP A 217 16.70 8.26 -21.41
C ASP A 217 18.02 7.49 -21.23
N LEU A 218 18.98 8.04 -20.48
CA LEU A 218 20.27 7.37 -20.23
C LEU A 218 20.09 6.10 -19.40
N LEU A 219 19.20 6.14 -18.41
CA LEU A 219 18.85 4.95 -17.64
C LEU A 219 18.16 3.91 -18.51
N HIS A 220 17.28 4.38 -19.40
CA HIS A 220 16.59 3.52 -20.36
C HIS A 220 17.57 2.83 -21.30
N GLU A 221 18.44 3.60 -21.96
CA GLU A 221 19.44 3.13 -22.89
C GLU A 221 20.40 2.13 -22.23
N ARG A 222 20.82 2.38 -20.99
CA ARG A 222 21.68 1.46 -20.24
C ARG A 222 21.00 0.11 -19.98
N ILE A 223 19.72 0.13 -19.61
CA ILE A 223 18.94 -1.10 -19.39
C ILE A 223 18.73 -1.82 -20.72
N TRP A 224 18.41 -1.07 -21.79
CA TRP A 224 18.25 -1.55 -23.15
C TRP A 224 19.50 -2.27 -23.67
N ASN A 225 20.63 -1.57 -23.69
CA ASN A 225 21.91 -2.07 -24.17
C ASN A 225 22.33 -3.33 -23.42
N PHE A 226 22.11 -3.38 -22.09
CA PHE A 226 22.40 -4.58 -21.30
C PHE A 226 21.60 -5.81 -21.77
N VAL A 227 20.29 -5.64 -22.02
CA VAL A 227 19.43 -6.75 -22.45
C VAL A 227 19.73 -7.13 -23.89
N ALA A 228 19.79 -6.17 -24.80
CA ALA A 228 20.08 -6.37 -26.22
C ALA A 228 21.41 -7.10 -26.45
N ASP A 229 22.49 -6.68 -25.77
CA ASP A 229 23.79 -7.34 -25.89
C ASP A 229 23.77 -8.78 -25.41
N ARG A 230 23.02 -9.09 -24.35
CA ARG A 230 22.92 -10.45 -23.82
C ARG A 230 22.12 -11.34 -24.76
N CYS A 231 21.02 -10.86 -25.32
CA CYS A 231 20.26 -11.58 -26.35
C CYS A 231 21.13 -11.86 -27.59
N ARG A 232 21.87 -10.87 -28.08
CA ARG A 232 22.78 -11.03 -29.24
C ARG A 232 23.88 -12.06 -28.98
N ARG A 233 24.51 -12.04 -27.79
CA ARG A 233 25.55 -13.01 -27.40
C ARG A 233 25.01 -14.42 -27.28
N GLN A 234 23.79 -14.58 -26.77
CA GLN A 234 23.15 -15.89 -26.64
C GLN A 234 22.89 -16.52 -28.02
N ARG A 235 22.35 -15.75 -28.96
CA ARG A 235 22.17 -16.20 -30.35
C ARG A 235 23.49 -16.64 -31.01
N LYS A 236 24.58 -15.89 -30.81
CA LYS A 236 25.91 -16.29 -31.31
C LYS A 236 26.36 -17.65 -30.75
N LYS A 237 26.14 -17.89 -29.46
CA LYS A 237 26.49 -19.15 -28.80
C LYS A 237 25.65 -20.33 -29.31
N ASP A 238 24.36 -20.11 -29.51
CA ASP A 238 23.44 -21.15 -29.97
C ASP A 238 23.67 -21.47 -31.45
N GLY A 239 24.00 -20.46 -32.27
CA GLY A 239 24.40 -20.63 -33.67
C GLY A 239 25.71 -21.43 -33.82
N LEU A 240 26.71 -21.14 -32.98
CA LEU A 240 27.95 -21.92 -32.93
C LEU A 240 27.70 -23.37 -32.50
N SER A 241 26.83 -23.59 -31.51
CA SER A 241 26.54 -24.95 -31.01
C SER A 241 25.83 -25.81 -32.05
N ARG A 242 24.98 -25.23 -32.90
CA ARG A 242 24.33 -25.94 -34.01
C ARG A 242 25.30 -26.30 -35.14
N SER A 243 26.31 -25.46 -35.44
CA SER A 243 27.27 -25.75 -36.51
C SER A 243 28.24 -26.90 -36.17
N TYR A 244 28.41 -27.24 -34.90
CA TYR A 244 29.23 -28.38 -34.46
C TYR A 244 28.49 -29.73 -34.46
N LEU A 245 27.16 -29.73 -34.54
CA LEU A 245 26.33 -30.94 -34.53
C LEU A 245 25.89 -31.40 -35.94
N SER A 246 26.30 -30.68 -36.99
CA SER A 246 26.01 -31.00 -38.39
C SER A 246 27.25 -31.47 -39.17
N LYS A 247 28.28 -31.93 -38.46
CA LYS A 247 29.41 -32.69 -39.01
C LYS A 247 29.40 -34.08 -38.41
#